data_AF-A0A7W1AAG5-F1
#
_entry.id   AF-A0A7W1AAG5-F1
#
_cell.length_a   1.000
_cell.length_b   1.000
_cell.length_c   1.000
_cell.angle_alpha   90.00
_cell.angle_beta   90.00
_cell.angle_gamma   90.00
#
_symmetry.space_group_name_H-M   'P 1'
#
loop_
_entity.id
_entity.type
_entity.pdbx_description
1 polymer ?
#
loop_
_entity_poly.entity_id
_entity_poly.type
_entity_poly.pdbx_seq_one_letter_code
_entity_poly.pdbx_strand_id
1 'polypeptide(L)'
;MFLFAAIKVAREYERGVIFRLGRLLPEPKGPGLFLLIPVIDRMVKVDLRTITLNVPPQEVITKDNVPVRVNAVAYFRIVEP
;
A
#
# COMPACT_ATOMS: atom_id res chain seq x y z
N MET A 1 12.10 -28.15 -4.66
CA MET A 1 11.38 -27.19 -5.54
C MET A 1 10.58 -26.12 -4.77
N PHE A 2 10.00 -26.40 -3.59
CA PHE A 2 9.21 -25.40 -2.83
C PHE A 2 9.99 -24.44 -1.91
N LEU A 3 11.24 -24.76 -1.55
CA LEU A 3 12.05 -23.93 -0.64
C LEU A 3 12.44 -22.55 -1.22
N PHE A 4 12.66 -22.44 -2.53
CA PHE A 4 12.99 -21.16 -3.16
C PHE A 4 11.79 -20.20 -3.19
N ALA A 5 10.56 -20.71 -3.22
CA ALA A 5 9.34 -19.89 -3.21
C ALA A 5 9.07 -19.25 -1.84
N ALA A 6 9.72 -19.76 -0.78
CA ALA A 6 9.58 -19.25 0.59
C ALA A 6 10.36 -17.96 0.84
N ILE A 7 11.37 -17.67 0.01
CA ILE A 7 12.28 -16.56 0.24
C ILE A 7 11.73 -15.31 -0.46
N LYS A 8 11.33 -14.30 0.32
CA LYS A 8 10.97 -12.97 -0.19
C LYS A 8 11.89 -11.91 0.41
N VAL A 9 12.18 -10.90 -0.41
CA VAL A 9 12.97 -9.74 -0.04
C VAL A 9 12.10 -8.49 -0.18
N ALA A 10 11.99 -7.71 0.90
CA ALA A 10 11.48 -6.34 0.86
C ALA A 10 12.64 -5.35 0.91
N ARG A 11 12.49 -4.28 0.14
CA ARG A 11 13.39 -3.13 0.18
C ARG A 11 13.12 -2.29 1.44
N GLU A 12 14.05 -1.42 1.80
CA GLU A 12 13.97 -0.61 3.04
C GLU A 12 12.71 0.26 3.13
N TYR A 13 12.27 0.79 1.99
CA TYR A 13 11.05 1.59 1.86
C TYR A 13 9.76 0.76 1.63
N GLU A 14 9.88 -0.57 1.58
CA GLU A 14 8.73 -1.47 1.48
C GLU A 14 8.45 -2.12 2.83
N ARG A 15 7.17 -2.31 3.15
CA ARG A 15 6.74 -3.12 4.28
C ARG A 15 5.93 -4.32 3.79
N GLY A 16 6.16 -5.49 4.40
CA GLY A 16 5.46 -6.72 4.09
C GLY A 16 4.26 -6.96 4.99
N VAL A 17 3.05 -6.72 4.50
CA VAL A 17 1.81 -7.12 5.16
C VAL A 17 1.52 -8.56 4.79
N ILE A 18 1.51 -9.46 5.78
CA ILE A 18 1.38 -10.90 5.53
C ILE A 18 0.04 -11.40 6.05
N PHE A 19 -0.69 -12.06 5.16
CA PHE A 19 -1.92 -12.77 5.46
C PHE A 19 -1.64 -14.27 5.52
N ARG A 20 -1.87 -14.88 6.68
CA ARG A 20 -1.78 -16.32 6.89
C ARG A 20 -3.19 -16.90 6.95
N LEU A 21 -3.56 -17.72 5.97
CA LEU A 21 -4.91 -18.31 5.88
C LEU A 21 -6.04 -17.25 6.00
N GLY A 22 -5.82 -16.06 5.41
CA GLY A 22 -6.77 -14.94 5.47
C GLY A 22 -6.74 -14.12 6.76
N ARG A 23 -5.88 -14.44 7.74
CA ARG A 23 -5.67 -13.63 8.94
C ARG A 23 -4.43 -12.76 8.80
N LEU A 24 -4.55 -11.50 9.19
CA LEU A 24 -3.43 -10.58 9.27
C LEU A 24 -2.48 -11.03 10.40
N LEU A 25 -1.17 -11.10 10.11
CA LEU A 25 -0.19 -11.29 11.18
C LEU A 25 -0.09 -10.02 12.05
N PRO A 26 0.16 -10.15 13.37
CA PRO A 26 0.05 -9.03 14.30
C PRO A 26 0.96 -7.85 13.97
N GLU A 27 2.13 -8.12 13.40
CA GLU A 27 3.11 -7.10 13.05
C GLU A 27 3.48 -7.19 11.56
N PRO A 28 3.48 -6.05 10.86
CA PRO A 28 3.96 -5.99 9.49
C PRO A 28 5.48 -6.25 9.46
N LYS A 29 5.91 -7.19 8.63
CA LYS A 29 7.34 -7.57 8.60
C LYS A 29 8.17 -6.47 7.96
N GLY A 30 9.24 -6.10 8.68
CA GLY A 30 10.21 -5.10 8.27
C GLY A 30 11.03 -5.46 7.04
N PRO A 31 11.85 -4.50 6.57
CA PRO A 31 12.68 -4.68 5.40
C PRO A 31 13.73 -5.78 5.61
N GLY A 32 14.13 -6.44 4.52
CA GLY A 32 15.09 -7.55 4.56
C GLY A 32 14.52 -8.87 4.07
N LEU A 33 15.21 -9.95 4.46
CA LEU A 33 14.88 -11.32 4.09
C LEU A 33 13.88 -11.90 5.10
N PHE A 34 12.75 -12.41 4.62
CA PHE A 34 11.84 -13.16 5.49
C PHE A 34 11.28 -14.38 4.77
N LEU A 35 11.14 -15.44 5.55
CA LEU A 35 10.60 -16.71 5.11
C LEU A 35 9.08 -16.66 5.22
N LEU A 36 8.42 -16.95 4.10
CA LEU A 36 6.99 -17.17 3.98
C LEU A 36 6.74 -18.64 3.69
N ILE A 37 5.67 -19.18 4.26
CA ILE A 37 5.26 -20.54 3.94
C ILE A 37 4.50 -20.49 2.61
N PRO A 38 5.02 -21.09 1.52
CA PRO A 38 4.32 -21.08 0.23
C PRO A 38 2.94 -21.73 0.38
N VAL A 39 1.95 -21.26 -0.39
CA VAL A 39 0.53 -21.68 -0.35
C VAL A 39 -0.28 -21.11 0.82
N ILE A 40 0.32 -20.99 2.02
CA ILE A 40 -0.39 -20.57 3.24
C ILE A 40 -0.30 -19.06 3.47
N ASP A 41 0.89 -18.49 3.23
CA ASP A 41 1.17 -17.08 3.48
C ASP A 41 1.08 -16.27 2.17
N ARG A 42 0.28 -15.20 2.19
CA ARG A 42 0.20 -14.21 1.11
C ARG A 42 0.79 -12.89 1.60
N MET A 43 1.84 -12.42 0.94
CA MET A 43 2.46 -11.14 1.25
C MET A 43 1.97 -10.07 0.27
N VAL A 44 1.57 -8.93 0.81
CA VAL A 44 1.32 -7.68 0.08
C VAL A 44 2.42 -6.69 0.44
N LYS A 45 3.07 -6.13 -0.57
CA LYS A 45 4.09 -5.09 -0.40
C LYS A 45 3.42 -3.73 -0.36
N VAL A 46 3.73 -2.95 0.67
CA VAL A 46 3.23 -1.59 0.86
C VAL A 46 4.42 -0.64 0.83
N ASP A 47 4.33 0.42 0.01
CA ASP A 47 5.36 1.44 -0.09
C ASP A 47 5.15 2.50 1.01
N LEU A 48 6.20 2.82 1.76
CA LEU A 48 6.16 3.83 2.83
C LEU A 48 6.41 5.26 2.32
N ARG A 49 6.72 5.42 1.03
CA ARG A 49 6.96 6.72 0.41
C ARG A 49 5.65 7.49 0.18
N THR A 50 5.78 8.79 -0.08
CA THR A 50 4.65 9.64 -0.46
C THR A 50 4.12 9.24 -1.82
N ILE A 51 2.84 8.88 -1.87
CA ILE A 51 2.08 8.56 -3.07
C ILE A 51 1.29 9.81 -3.47
N THR A 52 1.27 10.10 -4.77
CA THR A 52 0.47 11.16 -5.36
C THR A 52 -0.82 10.56 -5.92
N LEU A 53 -1.96 11.06 -5.45
CA LEU A 53 -3.27 10.70 -5.96
C LEU A 53 -3.86 11.89 -6.70
N ASN A 54 -4.01 11.73 -8.02
CA ASN A 54 -4.69 12.71 -8.85
C ASN A 54 -6.19 12.53 -8.70
N VAL A 55 -6.87 13.57 -8.21
CA VAL A 55 -8.33 13.59 -8.12
C VAL A 55 -8.87 13.97 -9.50
N PRO A 56 -9.80 13.20 -10.08
CA PRO A 56 -10.37 13.53 -11.37
C PRO A 56 -11.06 14.89 -11.31
N PRO A 57 -10.98 15.71 -12.39
CA PRO A 57 -11.65 17.01 -12.45
C PRO A 57 -13.15 16.89 -12.19
N GLN A 58 -13.69 17.75 -11.32
CA GLN A 58 -15.13 17.82 -11.04
C GLN A 58 -15.64 19.24 -11.25
N GLU A 59 -16.85 19.34 -11.78
CA GLU A 59 -17.57 20.59 -11.93
C GLU A 59 -18.47 20.81 -10.72
N VAL A 60 -18.29 21.92 -10.02
CA VAL A 60 -18.97 22.24 -8.76
C VAL A 60 -19.50 23.67 -8.81
N ILE A 61 -20.62 23.92 -8.16
CA ILE A 61 -21.20 25.26 -8.03
C ILE A 61 -20.70 25.87 -6.73
N THR A 62 -20.07 27.04 -6.79
CA THR A 62 -19.59 27.76 -5.60
C THR A 62 -20.75 28.38 -4.81
N LYS A 63 -20.47 28.85 -3.59
CA LYS A 63 -21.46 29.56 -2.76
C LYS A 63 -22.05 30.80 -3.46
N ASP A 64 -21.29 31.41 -4.36
CA ASP A 64 -21.70 32.58 -5.15
C ASP A 64 -22.50 32.21 -6.40
N ASN A 65 -22.93 30.94 -6.52
CA ASN A 65 -23.73 30.43 -7.62
C ASN A 65 -23.03 30.49 -9.00
N VAL A 66 -21.71 30.30 -9.01
CA VAL A 66 -20.90 30.25 -10.24
C VAL A 66 -20.37 28.82 -10.46
N PRO A 67 -20.55 28.23 -11.65
CA PRO A 67 -19.98 26.92 -11.96
C PRO A 67 -18.46 27.05 -12.16
N VAL A 68 -17.70 26.20 -11.47
CA VAL A 68 -16.24 26.12 -11.59
C VAL A 68 -15.79 24.67 -11.76
N ARG A 69 -14.73 24.47 -12.53
CA ARG A 69 -14.07 23.17 -12.69
C ARG A 69 -12.81 23.13 -11.85
N VAL A 70 -12.76 22.21 -10.88
CA VAL A 70 -11.65 22.09 -9.94
C VAL A 70 -10.88 20.78 -10.14
N ASN A 71 -9.56 20.88 -9.99
CA ASN A 71 -8.64 19.74 -9.98
C ASN A 71 -7.89 19.74 -8.65
N ALA A 72 -7.55 18.56 -8.15
CA ALA A 72 -6.79 18.43 -6.92
C ALA A 72 -5.77 17.28 -7.00
N VAL A 73 -4.69 17.41 -6.23
CA VAL A 73 -3.71 16.34 -6.02
C VAL A 73 -3.57 16.13 -4.52
N ALA A 74 -3.80 14.90 -4.06
CA ALA A 74 -3.61 14.50 -2.68
C ALA A 74 -2.25 13.81 -2.52
N TYR A 75 -1.51 14.22 -1.50
CA TYR A 75 -0.24 13.60 -1.11
C TYR A 75 -0.45 12.86 0.20
N PHE A 76 -0.23 11.55 0.22
CA PHE A 76 -0.30 10.76 1.44
C PHE A 76 0.84 9.74 1.47
N ARG A 77 1.19 9.28 2.67
CA ARG A 77 2.14 8.20 2.89
C ARG A 77 1.61 7.27 3.98
N ILE A 78 1.96 6.01 3.91
CA ILE A 78 1.63 5.05 4.97
C ILE A 78 2.61 5.26 6.15
N VAL A 79 2.08 5.49 7.34
CA VAL A 79 2.87 5.65 8.58
C VAL A 79 2.94 4.33 9.34
N GLU A 80 1.80 3.68 9.55
CA GLU A 80 1.67 2.39 10.23
C GLU A 80 0.81 1.44 9.36
N PRO A 81 1.43 0.42 8.73
CA PRO A 81 0.76 -0.55 7.87
C PRO A 81 0.17 -1.77 8.61
#